data_AF-A0A645E684-F1
#
_entry.id   AF-A0A645E684-F1
#
_cell.length_a   1.000
_cell.length_b   1.000
_cell.length_c   1.000
_cell.angle_alpha   90.00
_cell.angle_beta   90.00
_cell.angle_gamma   90.00
#
_symmetry.space_group_name_H-M   'P 1'
#
loop_
_entity.id
_entity.type
_entity.pdbx_description
1 polymer ?
#
loop_
_entity_poly.entity_id
_entity_poly.type
_entity_poly.pdbx_seq_one_letter_code
_entity_poly.pdbx_strand_id
1 'polypeptide(L)'
;MLEGYSAKAGSFLTETETLLLAESGRATTQIMAVRFLTDYLNGDVYYHIEHPTHNLDRARTQITLMQDMDRKWEGIMKALS
;
A
#
# COMPACT_ATOMS: atom_id res chain seq x y z
N MET A 1 -9.39 4.05 -11.85
CA MET A 1 -9.16 2.74 -11.19
C MET A 1 -10.18 2.50 -10.09
N LEU A 2 -10.29 3.39 -9.09
CA LEU A 2 -11.28 3.28 -8.00
C LEU A 2 -12.73 3.23 -8.51
N GLU A 3 -13.14 4.14 -9.39
CA GLU A 3 -14.48 4.12 -10.00
C GLU A 3 -14.82 2.77 -10.65
N GLY A 4 -13.88 2.19 -11.39
CA GLY A 4 -14.05 0.89 -12.05
C GLY A 4 -14.12 -0.28 -11.07
N TYR A 5 -13.35 -0.22 -9.98
CA TYR A 5 -13.44 -1.21 -8.90
C TYR A 5 -14.78 -1.11 -8.18
N SER A 6 -15.19 0.09 -7.75
CA SER A 6 -16.46 0.31 -7.05
C SER A 6 -17.67 -0.09 -7.89
N ALA A 7 -17.65 0.15 -9.21
CA ALA A 7 -18.72 -0.26 -10.12
C ALA A 7 -18.91 -1.80 -10.21
N LYS A 8 -17.90 -2.59 -9.85
CA LYS A 8 -17.96 -4.05 -9.86
C LYS A 8 -18.06 -4.65 -8.46
N ALA A 9 -17.36 -4.06 -7.49
CA ALA A 9 -17.26 -4.56 -6.13
C ALA A 9 -18.36 -4.06 -5.21
N GLY A 10 -18.96 -2.91 -5.49
CA GLY A 10 -19.96 -2.28 -4.61
C GLY A 10 -21.21 -3.12 -4.34
N SER A 11 -21.50 -4.14 -5.16
CA SER A 11 -22.65 -5.03 -4.95
C SER A 11 -22.43 -6.08 -3.85
N PHE A 12 -21.19 -6.34 -3.46
CA PHE A 12 -20.85 -7.36 -2.45
C PHE A 12 -19.99 -6.84 -1.30
N LEU A 13 -19.44 -5.63 -1.39
CA LEU A 13 -18.76 -4.98 -0.28
C LEU A 13 -19.76 -4.63 0.83
N THR A 14 -19.40 -4.96 2.06
CA THR A 14 -20.09 -4.44 3.24
C THR A 14 -19.82 -2.94 3.40
N GLU A 15 -20.64 -2.29 4.24
CA GLU A 15 -20.42 -0.90 4.62
C GLU A 15 -19.03 -0.69 5.22
N THR A 16 -18.62 -1.57 6.14
CA THR A 16 -17.29 -1.54 6.77
C THR A 16 -16.16 -1.68 5.75
N GLU A 17 -16.25 -2.62 4.82
CA GLU A 17 -15.22 -2.80 3.79
C GLU A 17 -15.12 -1.57 2.88
N THR A 18 -16.25 -0.96 2.54
CA THR A 18 -16.29 0.27 1.74
C THR A 18 -15.60 1.42 2.47
N LEU A 19 -15.88 1.61 3.76
CA LEU A 19 -15.26 2.64 4.60
C LEU A 19 -13.74 2.43 4.76
N LEU A 20 -13.27 1.19 4.71
CA LEU A 20 -11.86 0.84 4.89
C LEU A 20 -11.06 0.79 3.58
N LEU A 21 -11.64 1.08 2.41
CA LEU A 21 -10.93 0.98 1.13
C LEU A 21 -9.64 1.82 1.10
N ALA A 22 -9.70 3.09 1.51
CA ALA A 22 -8.50 3.95 1.57
C ALA A 22 -7.46 3.39 2.54
N GLU A 23 -7.89 3.03 3.75
CA GLU A 23 -6.99 2.52 4.78
C GLU A 23 -6.37 1.18 4.37
N SER A 24 -7.09 0.34 3.63
CA SER A 24 -6.57 -0.93 3.12
C SER A 24 -5.39 -0.73 2.17
N GLY A 25 -5.43 0.30 1.31
CA GLY A 25 -4.34 0.66 0.42
C GLY A 25 -3.12 1.13 1.20
N ARG A 26 -3.35 2.02 2.16
CA ARG A 26 -2.31 2.55 3.06
C ARG A 26 -1.65 1.46 3.90
N ALA A 27 -2.44 0.60 4.53
CA ALA A 27 -1.97 -0.53 5.32
C ALA A 27 -1.20 -1.55 4.48
N THR A 28 -1.63 -1.79 3.23
CA THR A 28 -0.92 -2.67 2.29
C THR A 28 0.45 -2.11 1.93
N THR A 29 0.53 -0.80 1.65
CA THR A 29 1.82 -0.12 1.43
C THR A 29 2.72 -0.21 2.65
N GLN A 30 2.17 0.00 3.85
CA GLN A 30 2.92 -0.10 5.10
C GLN A 30 3.48 -1.50 5.35
N ILE A 31 2.67 -2.57 5.21
CA ILE A 31 3.14 -3.93 5.44
C ILE A 31 4.21 -4.32 4.41
N MET A 32 4.10 -3.86 3.16
CA MET A 32 5.13 -4.11 2.15
C MET A 32 6.45 -3.41 2.49
N ALA A 33 6.42 -2.19 3.01
CA ALA A 33 7.62 -1.50 3.51
C ALA A 33 8.33 -2.33 4.60
N VAL A 34 7.58 -2.80 5.59
CA VAL A 34 8.11 -3.62 6.69
C VAL A 34 8.69 -4.93 6.16
N ARG A 35 7.98 -5.61 5.24
CA ARG A 35 8.44 -6.88 4.67
C ARG A 35 9.74 -6.73 3.88
N PHE A 36 9.84 -5.71 3.04
CA PHE A 36 11.08 -5.45 2.28
C PHE A 36 12.25 -5.08 3.19
N LEU A 37 12.01 -4.22 4.19
CA LEU A 37 13.07 -3.86 5.14
C LEU A 37 13.52 -5.06 5.97
N THR A 38 12.57 -5.89 6.41
CA THR A 38 12.87 -7.12 7.15
C THR A 38 13.68 -8.09 6.29
N ASP A 39 13.31 -8.27 5.03
CA ASP A 39 14.04 -9.16 4.13
C ASP A 39 15.46 -8.67 3.88
N TYR A 40 15.65 -7.36 3.68
CA TYR A 40 16.98 -6.75 3.57
C TYR A 40 17.85 -7.00 4.81
N LEU A 41 17.30 -6.82 6.02
CA LEU A 41 18.01 -7.07 7.27
C LEU A 41 18.32 -8.57 7.49
N ASN A 42 17.52 -9.46 6.90
CA ASN A 42 17.71 -10.91 6.97
C ASN A 42 18.61 -11.47 5.85
N GLY A 43 19.21 -10.61 5.01
CA GLY A 43 20.09 -11.04 3.92
C GLY A 43 19.36 -11.47 2.65
N ASP A 44 18.20 -10.89 2.37
CA ASP A 44 17.45 -11.01 1.10
C ASP A 44 17.08 -12.46 0.74
N VAL A 45 16.43 -13.18 1.67
CA VAL A 45 16.12 -14.61 1.55
C VAL A 45 14.73 -14.89 0.98
N TYR A 46 13.83 -13.91 0.98
CA TYR A 46 12.43 -14.08 0.58
C TYR A 46 12.14 -13.49 -0.80
N TYR A 47 12.53 -12.24 -1.07
CA TYR A 47 12.29 -11.57 -2.34
C TYR A 47 13.51 -11.64 -3.24
N HIS A 48 13.30 -11.88 -4.53
CA HIS A 48 14.37 -11.81 -5.51
C HIS A 48 14.95 -10.38 -5.61
N ILE A 49 16.28 -10.30 -5.64
CA ILE A 49 17.05 -9.05 -5.77
C ILE A 49 17.91 -9.05 -7.03
N GLU A 50 18.23 -7.84 -7.51
CA GLU A 50 19.09 -7.62 -8.68
C GLU A 50 20.41 -6.93 -8.29
N HIS A 51 20.44 -6.29 -7.12
CA HIS A 51 21.61 -5.64 -6.53
C HIS A 51 21.49 -5.64 -5.00
N PRO A 52 22.60 -5.48 -4.25
CA PRO A 52 22.62 -5.68 -2.80
C PRO A 52 21.70 -4.78 -1.95
N THR A 53 21.15 -3.70 -2.52
CA THR A 53 20.25 -2.76 -1.81
C THR A 53 18.82 -2.83 -2.31
N HIS A 54 18.47 -3.76 -3.21
CA HIS A 54 17.19 -3.74 -3.93
C HIS A 54 15.98 -3.74 -2.97
N ASN A 55 15.97 -4.59 -1.94
CA ASN A 55 14.88 -4.59 -0.96
C ASN A 55 14.88 -3.34 -0.05
N LEU A 56 16.05 -2.76 0.26
CA LEU A 56 16.11 -1.48 0.97
C LEU A 56 15.48 -0.34 0.14
N ASP A 57 15.75 -0.31 -1.16
CA ASP A 57 15.21 0.69 -2.07
C ASP A 57 13.69 0.51 -2.29
N ARG A 58 13.22 -0.75 -2.36
CA ARG A 58 11.78 -1.07 -2.33
C ARG A 58 11.12 -0.59 -1.05
N ALA A 59 11.72 -0.85 0.12
CA ALA A 59 11.19 -0.39 1.41
C ALA A 59 11.06 1.14 1.46
N ARG A 60 12.10 1.88 1.06
CA ARG A 60 12.08 3.35 0.98
C ARG A 60 10.99 3.88 0.05
N THR A 61 10.76 3.20 -1.08
CA THR A 61 9.71 3.57 -2.04
C THR A 61 8.33 3.41 -1.40
N GLN A 62 8.07 2.29 -0.72
CA GLN A 62 6.79 2.08 -0.02
C GLN A 62 6.58 3.10 1.12
N ILE A 63 7.62 3.45 1.88
CA ILE A 63 7.54 4.48 2.93
C ILE A 63 7.21 5.85 2.33
N THR A 64 7.90 6.23 1.24
CA THR A 64 7.64 7.49 0.54
C THR A 64 6.21 7.54 0.01
N LEU A 65 5.71 6.43 -0.53
CA LEU A 65 4.33 6.33 -1.00
C LEU A 65 3.32 6.49 0.15
N MET A 66 3.55 5.84 1.29
CA MET A 66 2.71 5.99 2.48
C MET A 66 2.67 7.45 2.95
N GLN A 67 3.82 8.13 3.02
CA GLN A 67 3.89 9.55 3.37
C GLN A 67 3.16 10.44 2.37
N ASP A 68 3.19 10.10 1.08
CA ASP A 68 2.45 10.82 0.05
C ASP A 68 0.93 10.63 0.19
N MET A 69 0.49 9.40 0.51
CA MET A 69 -0.91 9.12 0.84
C MET A 69 -1.36 9.93 2.07
N ASP A 70 -0.55 9.98 3.13
CA ASP A 70 -0.84 10.76 4.34
C ASP A 70 -1.00 12.25 4.04
N ARG A 71 -0.13 12.83 3.22
CA ARG A 71 -0.23 14.24 2.79
C ARG A 71 -1.47 14.53 1.95
N LYS A 72 -1.97 13.52 1.22
CA LYS A 72 -3.11 13.63 0.31
C LYS A 72 -4.40 13.05 0.90
N TRP A 73 -4.39 12.72 2.19
CA TRP A 73 -5.43 11.89 2.81
C TRP A 73 -6.85 12.46 2.62
N GLU A 74 -7.03 13.76 2.86
CA GLU A 74 -8.33 14.43 2.65
C GLU A 74 -8.83 14.29 1.22
N GLY A 75 -7.94 14.43 0.23
CA GLY A 75 -8.27 14.27 -1.18
C GLY A 75 -8.63 12.82 -1.55
N ILE A 76 -7.93 11.85 -0.96
CA ILE A 76 -8.23 10.42 -1.15
C ILE A 76 -9.61 10.09 -0.57
N MET A 77 -9.91 10.55 0.65
CA MET A 77 -11.21 10.33 1.29
C MET A 77 -12.35 10.98 0.50
N LYS A 78 -12.15 12.20 -0.01
CA LYS A 78 -13.13 12.91 -0.86
C LYS A 78 -13.38 12.19 -2.20
N ALA A 79 -12.40 11.47 -2.73
CA ALA A 79 -12.57 10.73 -3.99
C ALA A 79 -13.33 9.40 -3.81
N LEU A 80 -13.53 8.95 -2.57
CA LEU A 80 -14.25 7.72 -2.22
C LEU A 80 -15.68 7.97 -1.71
N SER A 81 -15.98 9.21 -1.32
CA SER A 81 -17.33 9.68 -0.96
C SER A 81 -18.14 10.03 -2.21
#